data_AF-A0A2N9ASE1-F1
#
_entry.id   AF-A0A2N9ASE1-F1
#
_cell.length_a   1.000
_cell.length_b   1.000
_cell.length_c   1.000
_cell.angle_alpha   90.00
_cell.angle_beta   90.00
_cell.angle_gamma   90.00
#
_symmetry.space_group_name_H-M   'P 1'
#
loop_
_entity.id
_entity.type
_entity.pdbx_description
1 polymer ?
#
loop_
_entity_poly.entity_id
_entity_poly.type
_entity_poly.pdbx_seq_one_letter_code
_entity_poly.pdbx_strand_id
1 'polypeptide(L)'
;MFKLPKDNATDYIKRVIGLPGDKIQVIEGVLNINGKPVKRERIADYETLDAFDQTVKVAQYDETLPGGVTHRVIERDGDRGFWDNTEVYTVPAGHFFMMGDNRDNSTDSRDLASVGYVPFENFVGRAEMIFFSIDERTPAWQIWRWPSDVRWSRIFSTIH
;
A
#
# COMPACT_ATOMS: atom_id res chain seq x y z
N MET A 1 -3.15 10.32 -4.80
CA MET A 1 -4.18 11.01 -3.99
C MET A 1 -5.54 10.49 -4.42
N PHE A 2 -6.48 10.34 -3.50
CA PHE A 2 -7.84 9.90 -3.79
C PHE A 2 -8.84 10.58 -2.84
N LYS A 3 -10.10 10.67 -3.26
CA LYS A 3 -11.22 11.06 -2.39
C LYS A 3 -11.59 9.88 -1.50
N LEU A 4 -11.73 10.11 -0.20
CA LEU A 4 -12.15 9.08 0.75
C LEU A 4 -13.49 8.47 0.30
N PRO A 5 -13.60 7.13 0.10
CA PRO A 5 -14.82 6.52 -0.43
C PRO A 5 -16.08 6.77 0.40
N LYS A 6 -15.91 6.97 1.71
CA LYS A 6 -17.01 7.21 2.66
C LYS A 6 -17.74 8.52 2.40
N ASP A 7 -17.05 9.56 1.94
CA ASP A 7 -17.63 10.90 1.75
C ASP A 7 -17.44 11.48 0.34
N ASN A 8 -16.56 10.90 -0.48
CA ASN A 8 -16.15 11.36 -1.80
C ASN A 8 -15.69 12.83 -1.86
N ALA A 9 -15.28 13.40 -0.74
CA ALA A 9 -14.93 14.82 -0.59
C ALA A 9 -13.53 15.01 -0.01
N THR A 10 -13.18 14.25 1.02
CA THR A 10 -11.93 14.42 1.76
C THR A 10 -10.75 13.84 0.98
N ASP A 11 -9.69 14.61 0.79
CA ASP A 11 -8.48 14.16 0.09
C ASP A 11 -7.58 13.33 1.00
N TYR A 12 -7.25 12.13 0.54
CA TYR A 12 -6.31 11.22 1.20
C TYR A 12 -5.09 10.98 0.30
N ILE A 13 -3.92 10.92 0.95
CA ILE A 13 -2.67 10.49 0.33
C ILE A 13 -2.20 9.25 1.10
N LYS A 14 -2.18 8.13 0.38
CA LYS A 14 -1.68 6.82 0.83
C LYS A 14 -0.99 6.15 -0.34
N ARG A 15 -0.16 5.15 -0.05
CA ARG A 15 0.51 4.31 -1.04
C ARG A 15 -0.42 3.20 -1.49
N VAL A 16 -0.37 2.88 -2.78
CA VAL A 16 -1.04 1.68 -3.32
C VAL A 16 -0.20 0.47 -2.95
N ILE A 17 -0.82 -0.48 -2.26
CA ILE A 17 -0.21 -1.74 -1.84
C ILE A 17 -0.80 -2.92 -2.61
N GLY A 18 -2.12 -2.94 -2.83
CA GLY A 18 -2.80 -4.02 -3.54
C GLY A 18 -3.56 -3.52 -4.77
N LEU A 19 -3.44 -4.27 -5.85
CA LEU A 19 -4.15 -4.09 -7.11
C LEU A 19 -5.40 -5.00 -7.15
N PRO A 20 -6.35 -4.78 -8.09
CA PRO A 20 -7.49 -5.67 -8.27
C PRO A 20 -7.09 -7.16 -8.34
N GLY A 21 -7.68 -7.97 -7.47
CA GLY A 21 -7.43 -9.42 -7.40
C GLY A 21 -6.32 -9.84 -6.43
N ASP A 22 -5.50 -8.90 -5.93
CA ASP A 22 -4.45 -9.23 -4.96
C ASP A 22 -5.05 -9.71 -3.62
N LYS A 23 -4.30 -10.59 -2.96
CA LYS A 23 -4.52 -10.98 -1.56
C LYS A 23 -3.51 -10.25 -0.68
N ILE A 24 -4.00 -9.42 0.23
CA ILE A 24 -3.17 -8.62 1.14
C ILE A 24 -3.37 -9.11 2.57
N GLN A 25 -2.29 -9.22 3.31
CA GLN A 25 -2.32 -9.57 4.73
C GLN A 25 -1.14 -8.95 5.46
N VAL A 26 -1.30 -8.58 6.72
CA VAL A 26 -0.17 -8.28 7.60
C VAL A 26 -0.06 -9.41 8.63
N ILE A 27 1.15 -9.97 8.80
CA ILE A 27 1.44 -11.06 9.73
C ILE A 27 2.66 -10.63 10.53
N GLU A 28 2.51 -10.47 11.85
CA GLU A 28 3.57 -10.00 12.75
C GLU A 28 4.28 -8.74 12.20
N GLY A 29 3.50 -7.77 11.73
CA GLY A 29 3.97 -6.49 11.16
C GLY A 29 4.57 -6.61 9.76
N VAL A 30 4.68 -7.81 9.19
CA VAL A 30 5.20 -8.02 7.84
C VAL A 30 4.04 -8.01 6.85
N LEU A 31 4.09 -7.07 5.90
CA LEU A 31 3.17 -7.04 4.77
C LEU A 31 3.39 -8.28 3.89
N ASN A 32 2.30 -8.97 3.55
CA ASN A 32 2.26 -10.11 2.67
C ASN A 32 1.36 -9.79 1.47
N ILE A 33 1.88 -9.99 0.25
CA ILE A 33 1.14 -9.78 -0.99
C ILE A 33 1.11 -11.10 -1.75
N ASN A 34 -0.09 -11.60 -2.03
CA ASN A 34 -0.33 -12.90 -2.69
C ASN A 34 0.38 -14.06 -1.97
N GLY A 35 0.35 -14.04 -0.63
CA GLY A 35 0.97 -15.04 0.24
C GLY A 35 2.50 -14.99 0.31
N LYS A 36 3.13 -13.95 -0.24
CA LYS A 36 4.58 -13.74 -0.19
C LYS A 36 4.90 -12.58 0.74
N PRO A 37 5.81 -12.75 1.72
CA PRO A 37 6.24 -11.65 2.56
C PRO A 37 7.00 -10.62 1.72
N VAL A 38 6.64 -9.36 1.89
CA VAL A 38 7.34 -8.22 1.33
C VAL A 38 8.64 -8.02 2.10
N LYS A 39 9.74 -7.78 1.38
CA LYS A 39 11.05 -7.58 1.99
C LYS A 39 10.99 -6.30 2.84
N ARG A 40 11.44 -6.39 4.08
CA ARG A 40 11.50 -5.28 5.04
C ARG A 40 12.84 -5.32 5.78
N GLU A 41 13.58 -4.23 5.74
CA GLU A 41 14.92 -4.10 6.35
C GLU A 41 14.90 -2.98 7.39
N ARG A 42 15.26 -3.29 8.64
CA ARG A 42 15.36 -2.29 9.71
C ARG A 42 16.51 -1.35 9.41
N ILE A 43 16.24 -0.05 9.42
CA ILE A 43 17.23 1.02 9.30
C ILE A 43 17.28 1.83 10.59
N ALA A 44 18.05 2.92 10.60
CA ALA A 44 18.14 3.82 11.74
C ALA A 44 16.75 4.31 12.15
N ASP A 45 16.50 4.38 13.46
CA ASP A 45 15.22 4.85 13.99
C ASP A 45 14.88 6.25 13.49
N TYR A 46 13.60 6.49 13.28
CA TYR A 46 13.09 7.79 12.89
C TYR A 46 12.71 8.60 14.14
N GLU A 47 13.19 9.83 14.23
CA GLU A 47 12.81 10.76 15.29
C GLU A 47 11.50 11.47 14.90
N THR A 48 10.48 11.37 15.75
CA THR A 48 9.16 11.99 15.55
C THR A 48 8.59 12.49 16.87
N LEU A 49 7.43 13.13 16.83
CA LEU A 49 6.74 13.63 18.03
C LEU A 49 5.62 12.67 18.44
N ASP A 50 5.50 12.41 19.73
CA ASP A 50 4.35 11.72 20.32
C ASP A 50 3.12 12.63 20.47
N ALA A 51 2.05 12.13 21.09
CA ALA A 51 0.82 12.90 21.32
C ALA A 51 0.99 14.07 22.31
N PHE A 52 2.14 14.17 22.99
CA PHE A 52 2.47 15.19 23.98
C PHE A 52 3.62 16.10 23.50
N ASP A 53 3.88 16.13 22.19
CA ASP A 53 4.96 16.90 21.56
C ASP A 53 6.37 16.54 22.06
N GLN A 54 6.57 15.33 22.56
CA GLN A 54 7.88 14.84 22.98
C GLN A 54 8.57 14.10 21.84
N THR A 55 9.86 14.36 21.66
CA THR A 55 10.68 13.62 20.69
C THR A 55 10.82 12.17 21.12
N VAL A 56 10.36 11.26 20.26
CA VAL A 56 10.49 9.82 20.42
C VAL A 56 11.18 9.20 19.21
N LYS A 57 11.85 8.07 19.42
CA LYS A 57 12.44 7.26 18.36
C LYS A 57 11.51 6.10 18.06
N VAL A 58 11.15 5.95 16.79
CA VAL A 58 10.30 4.87 16.32
C VAL A 58 11.04 4.00 15.31
N ALA A 59 10.65 2.74 15.22
CA ALA A 59 11.28 1.80 14.32
C ALA A 59 11.00 2.20 12.87
N GLN A 60 12.06 2.28 12.04
CA GLN A 60 11.95 2.63 10.63
C GLN A 60 12.51 1.51 9.76
N TYR A 61 11.86 1.27 8.63
CA TYR A 61 12.24 0.20 7.72
C TYR A 61 12.22 0.68 6.28
N ASP A 62 13.14 0.13 5.48
CA ASP A 62 13.00 0.13 4.03
C ASP A 62 12.19 -1.12 3.64
N GLU A 63 11.04 -0.91 2.98
CA GLU A 63 10.14 -1.96 2.49
C GLU A 63 10.17 -2.00 0.96
N THR A 64 10.51 -3.16 0.39
CA THR A 64 10.62 -3.37 -1.07
C THR A 64 9.44 -4.17 -1.61
N LEU A 65 8.56 -3.48 -2.32
CA LEU A 65 7.38 -4.07 -2.96
C LEU A 65 7.74 -4.98 -4.14
N PRO A 66 6.83 -5.89 -4.55
CA PRO A 66 6.99 -6.66 -5.79
C PRO A 66 7.29 -5.74 -6.99
N GLY A 67 8.30 -6.05 -7.79
CA GLY A 67 8.77 -5.15 -8.85
C GLY A 67 9.92 -4.21 -8.44
N GLY A 68 10.38 -4.29 -7.19
CA GLY A 68 11.66 -3.72 -6.75
C GLY A 68 11.61 -2.28 -6.26
N VAL A 69 10.41 -1.69 -6.14
CA VAL A 69 10.25 -0.33 -5.58
C VAL A 69 10.43 -0.40 -4.06
N THR A 70 11.42 0.33 -3.55
CA THR A 70 11.67 0.47 -2.12
C THR A 70 11.13 1.79 -1.59
N HIS A 71 10.52 1.77 -0.41
CA HIS A 71 10.02 2.95 0.28
C HIS A 71 10.20 2.82 1.80
N ARG A 72 10.18 3.96 2.50
CA ARG A 72 10.33 3.99 3.96
C ARG A 72 8.98 3.85 4.64
N VAL A 73 8.97 3.07 5.70
CA VAL A 73 7.82 2.94 6.61
C VAL A 73 8.29 3.09 8.05
N ILE A 74 7.40 3.58 8.91
CA ILE A 74 7.63 3.65 10.35
C ILE A 74 6.55 2.87 11.09
N GLU A 75 6.98 2.11 12.10
CA GLU A 75 6.13 1.46 13.11
C GLU A 75 6.38 2.17 14.44
N ARG A 76 5.37 2.89 14.93
CA ARG A 76 5.44 3.65 16.18
C ARG A 76 5.29 2.77 17.41
N ASP A 77 4.44 1.75 17.29
CA ASP A 77 4.04 0.85 18.38
C ASP A 77 4.71 -0.53 18.23
N GLY A 78 5.49 -0.73 17.16
CA GLY A 78 6.16 -1.97 16.82
C GLY A 78 5.19 -3.02 16.25
N ASP A 79 5.67 -4.22 15.96
CA ASP A 79 4.95 -5.22 15.15
C ASP A 79 3.86 -6.01 15.92
N ARG A 80 3.21 -5.38 16.91
CA ARG A 80 2.19 -5.99 17.79
C ARG A 80 0.93 -5.16 17.91
N GLY A 81 0.80 -4.11 17.11
CA GLY A 81 -0.40 -3.30 16.99
C GLY A 81 -1.58 -4.09 16.44
N PHE A 82 -2.76 -3.48 16.53
CA PHE A 82 -4.01 -4.08 16.07
C PHE A 82 -3.97 -4.43 14.56
N TRP A 83 -3.24 -3.63 13.77
CA TRP A 83 -3.15 -3.78 12.32
C TRP A 83 -1.92 -4.57 11.84
N ASP A 84 -1.17 -5.17 12.77
CA ASP A 84 0.02 -5.99 12.45
C ASP A 84 -0.29 -7.46 12.26
N ASN A 85 -1.51 -7.88 12.58
CA ASN A 85 -2.00 -9.23 12.35
C ASN A 85 -3.43 -9.14 11.83
N THR A 86 -3.58 -9.21 10.52
CA THR A 86 -4.88 -9.06 9.85
C THR A 86 -5.38 -10.39 9.30
N GLU A 87 -6.69 -10.45 9.07
CA GLU A 87 -7.23 -11.41 8.12
C GLU A 87 -6.73 -11.11 6.70
N VAL A 88 -7.00 -12.02 5.77
CA VAL A 88 -6.66 -11.82 4.35
C VAL A 88 -7.69 -10.91 3.70
N TYR A 89 -7.25 -9.76 3.22
CA TYR A 89 -8.04 -8.90 2.34
C TYR A 89 -7.93 -9.43 0.91
N THR A 90 -9.06 -9.51 0.20
CA THR A 90 -9.08 -9.83 -1.23
C THR A 90 -9.58 -8.61 -1.98
N VAL A 91 -8.69 -7.97 -2.73
CA VAL A 91 -8.98 -6.69 -3.39
C VAL A 91 -10.01 -6.90 -4.51
N PRO A 92 -11.19 -6.25 -4.43
CA PRO A 92 -12.22 -6.40 -5.45
C PRO A 92 -11.77 -5.87 -6.83
N ALA A 93 -12.44 -6.36 -7.89
CA ALA A 93 -12.25 -5.80 -9.23
C ALA A 93 -12.49 -4.28 -9.22
N GLY A 94 -11.65 -3.52 -9.92
CA GLY A 94 -11.74 -2.06 -10.02
C GLY A 94 -11.38 -1.28 -8.75
N HIS A 95 -10.91 -1.96 -7.70
CA HIS A 95 -10.53 -1.33 -6.43
C HIS A 95 -9.05 -1.51 -6.13
N PHE A 96 -8.56 -0.71 -5.18
CA PHE A 96 -7.18 -0.70 -4.73
C PHE A 96 -7.11 -0.80 -3.20
N PHE A 97 -6.03 -1.42 -2.70
CA PHE A 97 -5.72 -1.46 -1.29
C PHE A 97 -4.64 -0.43 -0.97
N MET A 98 -4.95 0.50 -0.08
CA MET A 98 -4.12 1.67 0.21
C MET A 98 -3.59 1.58 1.64
N MET A 99 -2.31 1.86 1.86
CA MET A 99 -1.72 1.95 3.20
C MET A 99 -0.87 3.21 3.37
N GLY A 100 -0.79 3.72 4.59
CA GLY A 100 0.15 4.78 4.95
C GLY A 100 1.55 4.25 5.25
N ASP A 101 2.56 5.07 4.97
CA ASP A 101 3.95 4.77 5.33
C ASP A 101 4.19 4.94 6.86
N ASN A 102 3.32 5.69 7.56
CA ASN A 102 3.26 5.71 9.03
C ASN A 102 2.22 4.68 9.49
N ARG A 103 2.65 3.43 9.64
CA ARG A 103 1.80 2.23 9.64
C ARG A 103 0.89 2.17 10.86
N ASP A 104 1.38 2.50 12.05
CA ASP A 104 0.56 2.53 13.27
C ASP A 104 -0.33 3.78 13.37
N ASN A 105 0.01 4.85 12.65
CA ASN A 105 -0.71 6.13 12.73
C ASN A 105 -1.36 6.50 11.40
N SER A 106 -1.94 5.52 10.72
CA SER A 106 -2.64 5.72 9.45
C SER A 106 -3.99 5.02 9.47
N THR A 107 -5.05 5.81 9.38
CA THR A 107 -6.37 5.32 8.96
C THR A 107 -6.34 5.10 7.44
N ASP A 108 -6.34 3.83 7.03
CA ASP A 108 -6.21 3.39 5.65
C ASP A 108 -7.02 2.10 5.38
N SER A 109 -6.78 1.41 4.26
CA SER A 109 -7.64 0.30 3.81
C SER A 109 -7.70 -0.90 4.75
N ARG A 110 -6.79 -0.99 5.75
CA ARG A 110 -6.88 -1.99 6.83
C ARG A 110 -8.15 -1.81 7.66
N ASP A 111 -8.57 -0.55 7.87
CA ASP A 111 -9.85 -0.20 8.46
C ASP A 111 -10.95 -0.16 7.37
N LEU A 112 -11.65 -1.29 7.23
CA LEU A 112 -12.73 -1.46 6.26
C LEU A 112 -13.93 -0.53 6.51
N ALA A 113 -14.18 -0.12 7.76
CA ALA A 113 -15.32 0.71 8.11
C ALA A 113 -15.06 2.20 7.86
N SER A 114 -13.79 2.62 7.93
CA SER A 114 -13.39 4.01 7.70
C SER A 114 -13.00 4.28 6.25
N VAL A 115 -12.14 3.45 5.66
CA VAL A 115 -11.59 3.66 4.31
C VAL A 115 -11.93 2.51 3.38
N GLY A 116 -11.59 1.27 3.78
CA GLY A 116 -11.78 0.08 2.96
C GLY A 116 -11.06 0.13 1.62
N TYR A 117 -11.55 -0.67 0.67
CA TYR A 117 -11.02 -0.71 -0.68
C TYR A 117 -11.38 0.58 -1.44
N VAL A 118 -10.43 1.16 -2.14
CA VAL A 118 -10.62 2.44 -2.84
C VAL A 118 -10.99 2.17 -4.30
N PRO A 119 -12.20 2.57 -4.77
CA PRO A 119 -12.57 2.45 -6.18
C PRO A 119 -11.67 3.29 -7.08
N PHE A 120 -11.51 2.88 -8.34
CA PHE A 120 -10.70 3.63 -9.30
C PHE A 120 -11.20 5.07 -9.52
N GLU A 121 -12.52 5.28 -9.53
CA GLU A 121 -13.13 6.61 -9.72
C GLU A 121 -12.79 7.62 -8.61
N ASN A 122 -12.37 7.13 -7.44
CA ASN A 122 -11.98 7.98 -6.32
C ASN A 122 -10.62 8.65 -6.52
N PHE A 123 -9.81 8.19 -7.48
CA PHE A 123 -8.49 8.78 -7.71
C PHE A 123 -8.61 10.15 -8.38
N VAL A 124 -8.08 11.19 -7.70
CA VAL A 124 -8.03 12.55 -8.21
C VAL A 124 -6.70 12.72 -8.96
N GLY A 125 -6.75 12.89 -10.29
CA GLY A 125 -5.60 12.73 -11.17
C GLY A 125 -4.61 13.90 -11.28
N ARG A 126 -3.32 13.56 -11.41
CA ARG A 126 -2.48 13.75 -12.62
C ARG A 126 -1.65 12.47 -12.78
N ALA A 127 -1.21 12.20 -14.01
CA ALA A 127 -0.52 10.98 -14.47
C ALA A 127 0.88 10.73 -13.84
N GLU A 128 1.03 10.95 -12.54
CA GLU A 128 2.20 10.61 -11.72
C GLU A 128 1.78 9.70 -10.57
N MET A 129 0.80 8.82 -10.82
CA MET A 129 0.62 7.69 -9.92
C MET A 129 1.81 6.77 -10.17
N ILE A 130 2.83 6.82 -9.30
CA ILE A 130 3.97 5.90 -9.28
C ILE A 130 3.44 4.51 -8.86
N PHE A 131 2.67 3.88 -9.75
CA PHE A 131 2.28 2.48 -9.68
C PHE A 131 3.39 1.68 -10.35
N PHE A 132 4.49 1.46 -9.64
CA PHE A 132 5.61 0.65 -10.14
C PHE A 132 6.29 1.23 -11.39
N SER A 133 7.51 0.76 -11.67
CA SER A 133 8.21 1.09 -12.91
C SER A 133 7.50 0.41 -14.09
N ILE A 134 6.45 1.04 -14.62
CA ILE A 134 5.86 0.65 -15.89
C ILE A 134 6.83 1.10 -17.00
N ASP A 135 7.14 0.18 -17.91
CA ASP A 135 7.92 0.43 -19.13
C ASP A 135 7.48 1.75 -19.80
N GLU A 136 8.46 2.57 -20.22
CA GLU A 136 8.35 3.97 -20.66
C GLU A 136 7.41 4.20 -21.87
N ARG A 137 6.78 3.14 -22.38
CA ARG A 137 5.95 3.13 -23.59
C ARG A 137 4.45 3.12 -23.31
N THR A 138 4.02 2.92 -22.07
CA THR A 138 2.59 2.94 -21.71
C THR A 138 2.31 4.16 -20.84
N PRO A 139 1.63 5.19 -21.36
CA PRO A 139 1.30 6.34 -20.55
C PRO A 139 0.40 5.94 -19.37
N ALA A 140 0.77 6.36 -18.16
CA ALA A 140 0.08 5.99 -16.92
C ALA A 140 -1.43 6.35 -16.90
N TRP A 141 -1.88 7.22 -17.81
CA TRP A 141 -3.28 7.62 -17.97
C TRP A 141 -4.14 6.61 -18.75
N GLN A 142 -3.57 5.64 -19.46
CA GLN A 142 -4.31 4.61 -20.22
C GLN A 142 -4.63 3.36 -19.40
N ILE A 143 -5.04 3.54 -18.15
CA ILE A 143 -5.23 2.45 -17.19
C ILE A 143 -6.34 1.46 -17.58
N TRP A 144 -7.31 1.87 -18.42
CA TRP A 144 -8.30 0.95 -19.02
C TRP A 144 -7.69 -0.05 -20.01
N ARG A 145 -6.46 0.19 -20.50
CA ARG A 145 -5.73 -0.78 -21.33
C ARG A 145 -4.85 -1.72 -20.53
N TRP A 146 -4.61 -1.46 -19.25
CA TRP A 146 -3.73 -2.30 -18.44
C TRP A 146 -4.18 -3.77 -18.33
N PRO A 147 -5.49 -4.11 -18.31
CA PRO A 147 -5.92 -5.50 -18.40
C PRO A 147 -5.41 -6.23 -19.66
N SER A 148 -5.24 -5.54 -20.80
CA SER A 148 -4.72 -6.11 -22.05
C SER A 148 -3.22 -5.89 -22.28
N ASP A 149 -2.68 -4.77 -21.81
CA ASP A 149 -1.34 -4.28 -22.14
C ASP A 149 -0.30 -4.62 -21.06
N VAL A 150 -0.75 -4.88 -19.81
CA VAL A 150 0.10 -5.50 -18.79
C VAL A 150 0.30 -6.95 -19.19
N ARG A 151 1.56 -7.35 -19.40
CA ARG A 151 1.90 -8.76 -19.67
C ARG A 151 1.76 -9.58 -18.38
N TRP A 152 0.52 -9.93 -18.03
CA TRP A 152 0.18 -10.78 -16.88
C TRP A 152 0.92 -12.14 -16.89
N SER A 153 1.33 -12.61 -18.07
CA SER A 153 2.16 -13.81 -18.26
C SER A 153 3.56 -13.72 -17.64
N ARG A 154 4.03 -12.53 -17.23
CA ARG A 154 5.29 -12.35 -16.48
C ARG A 154 5.10 -12.19 -14.97
N ILE A 155 3.87 -12.04 -14.49
CA ILE A 155 3.54 -11.91 -13.06
C ILE A 155 3.12 -13.28 -12.48
N PHE A 156 2.60 -14.18 -13.33
CA PHE A 156 2.26 -15.56 -12.96
C PHE A 156 3.08 -16.62 -13.70
N SER A 157 4.41 -16.46 -13.77
CA SER A 157 5.25 -17.63 -14.05
C SER A 157 5.34 -18.48 -12.79
N THR A 158 4.48 -19.50 -12.70
CA THR A 158 4.80 -20.72 -11.94
C THR A 158 6.14 -21.24 -12.46
N ILE A 159 7.17 -21.14 -11.62
CA ILE A 159 8.42 -21.85 -11.84
C ILE A 159 8.12 -23.33 -11.55
N HIS A 160 8.24 -24.16 -12.58
CA HIS A 160 8.60 -25.56 -12.40
C HIS A 160 10.12 -25.65 -12.28
#